data_AF-A0A950RJ51-F1
#
_entry.id   AF-A0A950RJ51-F1
#
_cell.length_a   1.000
_cell.length_b   1.000
_cell.length_c   1.000
_cell.angle_alpha   90.00
_cell.angle_beta   90.00
_cell.angle_gamma   90.00
#
_symmetry.space_group_name_H-M   'P 1'
#
loop_
_entity.id
_entity.type
_entity.pdbx_description
1 polymer ?
#
loop_
_entity_poly.entity_id
_entity_poly.type
_entity_poly.pdbx_seq_one_letter_code
_entity_poly.pdbx_strand_id
1 'polypeptide(L)'
;MAEAPPATGPDAAVSADQLGLSLDLLAVQGIVWVLAGLVLDGGVLARACTLCFAGYWAGVAVIVARPRGREAWSDRLFVRWGWAALLVAGVPWAYLYWRWVGAI
;
A
#
# COMPACT_ATOMS: atom_id res chain seq x y z
N MET A 1 9.36 -46.02 8.85
CA MET A 1 8.79 -44.88 8.11
C MET A 1 7.78 -44.24 9.03
N ALA A 2 8.14 -43.11 9.68
CA ALA A 2 7.25 -42.39 10.57
C ALA A 2 6.47 -41.37 9.73
N GLU A 3 5.15 -41.52 9.69
CA GLU A 3 4.22 -40.61 9.02
C GLU A 3 4.19 -39.30 9.82
N ALA A 4 4.52 -38.17 9.17
CA ALA A 4 4.54 -36.88 9.82
C ALA A 4 3.10 -36.45 10.18
N PRO A 5 2.84 -36.00 11.42
CA PRO A 5 1.50 -35.65 11.85
C PRO A 5 0.96 -34.45 11.03
N PRO A 6 -0.33 -34.46 10.64
CA PRO A 6 -0.93 -33.38 9.87
C PRO A 6 -0.88 -32.08 10.68
N ALA A 7 -0.41 -31.01 10.06
CA ALA A 7 -0.32 -29.67 10.65
C ALA A 7 -1.72 -29.07 10.84
N THR A 8 -2.49 -29.57 11.82
CA THR A 8 -3.79 -29.01 12.24
C THR A 8 -3.63 -28.14 13.49
N GLY A 9 -2.54 -27.39 13.56
CA GLY A 9 -2.24 -26.46 14.66
C GLY A 9 -2.83 -25.06 14.41
N PRO A 10 -3.05 -24.26 15.48
CA PRO A 10 -3.56 -22.87 15.39
C PRO A 10 -2.76 -21.98 14.41
N ASP A 11 -1.52 -22.34 14.11
CA ASP A 11 -0.66 -21.65 13.15
C ASP A 11 -1.18 -21.70 11.69
N ALA A 12 -1.90 -22.77 11.33
CA ALA A 12 -2.50 -22.90 10.00
C ALA A 12 -3.69 -21.93 9.82
N ALA A 13 -4.49 -21.74 10.87
CA ALA A 13 -5.60 -20.79 10.86
C ALA A 13 -5.10 -19.33 10.79
N VAL A 14 -4.06 -18.99 11.55
CA VAL A 14 -3.43 -17.65 11.52
C VAL A 14 -2.87 -17.33 10.13
N SER A 15 -2.29 -18.31 9.45
CA SER A 15 -1.73 -18.12 8.10
C SER A 15 -2.81 -17.84 7.04
N ALA A 16 -3.96 -18.51 7.13
CA ALA A 16 -5.09 -18.28 6.23
C ALA A 16 -5.72 -16.89 6.42
N ASP A 17 -5.89 -16.46 7.67
CA ASP A 17 -6.40 -15.12 8.00
C ASP A 17 -5.44 -14.01 7.54
N GLN A 18 -4.12 -14.21 7.68
CA GLN A 18 -3.13 -13.27 7.16
C GLN A 18 -3.14 -13.18 5.63
N LEU A 19 -3.37 -14.29 4.93
CA LEU A 19 -3.49 -14.31 3.47
C LEU A 19 -4.75 -13.54 3.02
N GLY A 20 -5.88 -13.74 3.70
CA GLY A 20 -7.13 -13.03 3.43
C GLY A 20 -6.98 -11.51 3.59
N LEU A 21 -6.40 -11.07 4.72
CA LEU A 21 -6.11 -9.65 4.97
C LEU A 21 -5.19 -9.02 3.92
N SER A 22 -4.20 -9.78 3.43
CA SER A 22 -3.25 -9.30 2.41
C SER A 22 -3.93 -9.12 1.05
N LEU A 23 -4.83 -10.04 0.68
CA LEU A 23 -5.62 -9.96 -0.54
C LEU A 23 -6.63 -8.80 -0.50
N ASP A 24 -7.28 -8.58 0.65
CA ASP A 24 -8.19 -7.44 0.83
C ASP A 24 -7.47 -6.10 0.67
N LEU A 25 -6.26 -5.95 1.24
CA LEU A 25 -5.46 -4.74 1.08
C LEU A 25 -5.09 -4.49 -0.38
N LEU A 26 -4.65 -5.54 -1.10
CA LEU A 26 -4.35 -5.45 -2.53
C LEU A 26 -5.59 -5.12 -3.37
N ALA A 27 -6.74 -5.70 -3.03
CA ALA A 27 -7.99 -5.46 -3.72
C ALA A 27 -8.46 -4.01 -3.54
N VAL A 28 -8.48 -3.49 -2.30
CA VAL A 28 -8.81 -2.10 -2.00
C VAL A 28 -7.86 -1.15 -2.74
N GLN A 29 -6.57 -1.49 -2.74
CA GLN A 29 -5.54 -0.70 -3.40
C GLN A 29 -5.75 -0.63 -4.93
N GLY A 30 -6.12 -1.74 -5.56
CA GLY A 30 -6.49 -1.79 -6.97
C GLY A 30 -7.79 -1.02 -7.29
N ILE A 31 -8.82 -1.18 -6.46
CA ILE A 31 -10.11 -0.48 -6.61
C ILE A 31 -9.92 1.03 -6.56
N VAL A 32 -9.14 1.54 -5.61
CA VAL A 32 -8.85 2.98 -5.50
C VAL A 32 -8.09 3.49 -6.72
N TRP A 33 -7.20 2.68 -7.29
CA TRP A 33 -6.47 3.04 -8.51
C TRP A 33 -7.41 3.16 -9.73
N VAL A 34 -8.33 2.20 -9.88
CA VAL A 34 -9.36 2.21 -10.93
C VAL A 34 -10.32 3.38 -10.75
N LEU A 35 -10.80 3.62 -9.53
CA LEU A 35 -11.68 4.76 -9.21
C LEU A 35 -10.99 6.09 -9.50
N ALA A 36 -9.71 6.25 -9.11
CA ALA A 36 -8.94 7.46 -9.40
C ALA A 36 -8.72 7.69 -10.91
N GLY A 37 -8.64 6.62 -11.70
CA GLY A 37 -8.59 6.68 -13.17
C GLY A 37 -9.92 7.04 -13.81
N LEU A 38 -11.04 6.71 -13.16
CA LEU A 38 -12.40 6.97 -13.63
C LEU A 38 -12.92 8.36 -13.28
N VAL A 39 -12.29 9.08 -12.35
CA VAL A 39 -12.59 10.50 -12.13
C VAL A 39 -12.18 11.28 -13.38
N LEU A 40 -13.17 11.87 -14.05
CA LEU A 40 -13.04 12.70 -15.26
C LEU A 40 -12.28 14.04 -15.02
N ASP A 41 -11.19 14.01 -14.26
CA ASP A 41 -10.31 15.17 -13.98
C ASP A 41 -9.20 15.31 -15.04
N GLY A 42 -9.40 14.81 -16.26
CA GLY A 42 -8.38 14.84 -17.32
C GLY A 42 -7.10 14.05 -16.98
N GLY A 43 -7.17 13.11 -16.04
CA GLY A 43 -6.03 12.29 -15.59
C GLY A 43 -5.14 12.95 -14.54
N VAL A 44 -5.52 14.12 -14.01
CA VAL A 44 -4.80 14.80 -12.91
C VAL A 44 -4.73 13.91 -11.67
N LEU A 45 -5.89 13.42 -11.23
CA LEU A 45 -6.01 12.57 -10.07
C LEU A 45 -5.30 11.22 -10.28
N ALA A 46 -5.42 10.64 -11.47
CA ALA A 46 -4.74 9.39 -11.83
C ALA A 46 -3.20 9.53 -11.74
N ARG A 47 -2.63 10.65 -12.23
CA ARG A 47 -1.19 10.95 -12.13
C ARG A 47 -0.75 11.15 -10.68
N ALA A 48 -1.52 11.90 -9.89
CA ALA A 48 -1.23 12.10 -8.47
C ALA A 48 -1.28 10.78 -7.67
N CYS A 49 -2.29 9.95 -7.91
CA CYS A 49 -2.40 8.61 -7.33
C CYS A 49 -1.23 7.72 -7.73
N THR A 50 -0.82 7.74 -9.00
CA THR A 50 0.32 6.96 -9.50
C THR A 50 1.63 7.37 -8.82
N LEU A 51 1.87 8.68 -8.66
CA LEU A 51 3.03 9.20 -7.94
C LEU A 51 3.02 8.80 -6.46
N CYS A 52 1.87 8.89 -5.79
CA CYS A 52 1.74 8.45 -4.40
C CYS A 52 2.00 6.95 -4.24
N PHE A 53 1.51 6.14 -5.18
CA PHE A 53 1.78 4.70 -5.22
C PHE A 53 3.25 4.39 -5.45
N ALA A 54 3.89 5.07 -6.40
CA ALA A 54 5.30 4.92 -6.67
C ALA A 54 6.14 5.29 -5.44
N GLY A 55 5.79 6.38 -4.76
CA GLY A 55 6.43 6.79 -3.50
C GLY A 55 6.24 5.77 -2.37
N TYR A 56 5.03 5.21 -2.23
CA TYR A 56 4.75 4.16 -1.24
C TYR A 56 5.60 2.92 -1.51
N TRP A 57 5.60 2.41 -2.74
CA TRP A 57 6.38 1.22 -3.12
C TRP A 57 7.88 1.45 -3.02
N ALA A 58 8.38 2.65 -3.31
CA ALA A 58 9.77 3.01 -3.08
C ALA A 58 10.13 2.93 -1.58
N GLY A 59 9.26 3.44 -0.69
CA GLY A 59 9.43 3.32 0.76
C GLY A 59 9.42 1.86 1.23
N VAL A 60 8.48 1.05 0.72
CA VAL A 60 8.42 -0.40 1.00
C VAL A 60 9.70 -1.11 0.53
N ALA A 61 10.18 -0.81 -0.69
CA ALA A 61 11.41 -1.39 -1.22
C ALA A 61 12.63 -1.06 -0.36
N VAL A 62 12.72 0.16 0.17
CA VAL A 62 13.79 0.57 1.11
C VAL A 62 13.71 -0.19 2.42
N ILE A 63 12.50 -0.43 2.96
CA ILE A 63 12.29 -1.23 4.17
C ILE A 63 12.68 -2.70 3.93
N VAL A 64 12.30 -3.26 2.78
CA VAL A 64 12.61 -4.65 2.40
C VAL A 64 14.12 -4.84 2.15
N ALA A 65 14.78 -3.84 1.58
CA ALA A 65 16.23 -3.86 1.33
C ALA A 65 17.07 -3.67 2.60
N ARG A 66 16.46 -3.26 3.73
CA ARG A 66 17.19 -3.10 5.00
C ARG A 66 17.57 -4.46 5.58
N PRO A 67 18.78 -4.60 6.18
CA PRO A 67 19.19 -5.82 6.86
C PRO A 67 18.22 -6.20 7.99
N ARG A 68 17.75 -7.45 7.96
CA ARG A 68 16.86 -8.02 8.99
C ARG A 68 17.56 -8.02 10.35
N GLY A 69 17.03 -7.25 11.30
CA GLY A 69 17.61 -7.09 12.64
C GLY A 69 17.19 -5.79 13.33
N ARG A 70 16.64 -4.83 12.59
CA ARG A 70 16.12 -3.57 13.11
C ARG A 70 14.70 -3.32 12.58
N GLU A 71 13.78 -4.25 12.86
CA GLU A 71 12.36 -4.01 12.62
C GLU A 71 11.89 -2.91 13.58
N ALA A 72 11.87 -1.69 13.09
CA ALA A 72 11.32 -0.58 13.85
C ALA A 72 9.79 -0.66 13.78
N TRP A 73 9.12 -0.36 14.89
CA TRP A 73 7.65 -0.26 14.92
C TRP A 73 7.12 0.71 13.85
N SER A 74 7.91 1.72 13.49
CA SER A 74 7.65 2.64 12.38
C SER A 74 7.51 1.97 11.02
N ASP A 75 8.23 0.88 10.75
CA ASP A 75 8.19 0.20 9.44
C ASP A 75 6.86 -0.52 9.26
N ARG A 76 6.36 -1.17 10.32
CA ARG A 76 5.02 -1.79 10.30
C ARG A 76 3.91 -0.75 10.19
N LEU A 77 4.08 0.38 10.87
CA LEU A 77 3.14 1.49 10.77
C LEU A 77 3.13 2.08 9.36
N PHE A 78 4.29 2.22 8.71
CA PHE A 78 4.43 2.69 7.34
C PHE A 78 3.80 1.71 6.34
N VAL A 79 3.99 0.41 6.49
CA VAL A 79 3.36 -0.58 5.59
C VAL A 79 1.83 -0.63 5.78
N ARG A 80 1.31 -0.46 7.00
CA ARG A 80 -0.15 -0.45 7.24
C ARG A 80 -0.84 0.85 6.87
N TRP A 81 -0.25 1.99 7.23
CA TRP A 81 -0.88 3.31 7.14
C TRP A 81 -0.22 4.24 6.13
N GLY A 82 1.00 3.93 5.66
CA GLY A 82 1.75 4.80 4.77
C GLY A 82 1.04 5.06 3.45
N TRP A 83 0.35 4.07 2.90
CA TRP A 83 -0.46 4.26 1.69
C TRP A 83 -1.64 5.22 1.92
N ALA A 84 -2.39 5.04 3.01
CA ALA A 84 -3.50 5.92 3.36
C ALA A 84 -3.02 7.36 3.66
N ALA A 85 -1.92 7.50 4.42
CA ALA A 85 -1.32 8.78 4.72
C ALA A 85 -0.81 9.49 3.45
N LEU A 86 -0.18 8.75 2.53
CA LEU A 86 0.28 9.27 1.24
C LEU A 86 -0.87 9.71 0.35
N LEU A 87 -2.00 9.01 0.35
CA LEU A 87 -3.19 9.45 -0.38
C LEU A 87 -3.79 10.71 0.23
N VAL A 88 -4.01 10.72 1.56
CA VAL A 88 -4.64 11.84 2.26
C VAL A 88 -3.78 13.10 2.20
N ALA A 89 -2.45 12.99 2.26
CA ALA A 89 -1.56 14.16 2.19
C ALA A 89 -1.14 14.49 0.75
N GLY A 90 -0.86 13.47 -0.07
CA GLY A 90 -0.32 13.62 -1.42
C GLY A 90 -1.35 14.11 -2.44
N VAL A 91 -2.61 13.69 -2.33
CA VAL A 91 -3.67 14.15 -3.25
C VAL A 91 -3.95 15.66 -3.08
N PRO A 92 -4.18 16.21 -1.87
CA PRO A 92 -4.32 17.64 -1.69
C PRO A 92 -3.07 18.42 -2.08
N TRP A 93 -1.87 17.89 -1.78
CA TRP A 93 -0.62 18.53 -2.15
C TRP A 93 -0.44 18.65 -3.66
N ALA A 94 -0.69 17.55 -4.40
CA ALA A 94 -0.64 17.55 -5.86
C ALA A 94 -1.65 18.53 -6.46
N TYR A 95 -2.86 18.56 -5.91
CA TYR A 95 -3.91 19.49 -6.33
C TYR A 95 -3.51 20.95 -6.13
N LEU A 96 -2.96 21.28 -4.95
CA LEU A 96 -2.42 22.61 -4.67
C LEU A 96 -1.27 22.95 -5.61
N TYR A 97 -0.31 22.04 -5.77
CA TYR A 97 0.85 22.27 -6.64
C TYR A 97 0.42 22.59 -8.08
N TRP A 98 -0.55 21.87 -8.64
CA TRP A 98 -1.02 22.10 -10.01
C TRP A 98 -1.84 23.37 -10.15
N ARG A 99 -2.63 23.73 -9.14
CA ARG A 99 -3.30 25.03 -9.05
C ARG A 99 -2.31 26.19 -9.02
N TRP A 100 -1.19 26.03 -8.31
CA TRP A 100 -0.12 27.04 -8.24
C TRP A 100 0.66 27.16 -9.55
N VAL A 101 0.87 26.05 -10.25
CA VAL A 101 1.54 26.02 -11.57
C VAL A 101 0.64 26.55 -12.69
N GLY A 102 -0.68 26.67 -12.46
CA GLY A 102 -1.65 27.11 -13.46
C GLY A 102 -1.94 26.07 -14.53
N ALA A 103 -1.73 24.79 -14.21
CA ALA A 103 -2.09 23.66 -15.07
C ALA A 103 -3.59 23.31 -15.00
N ILE A 104 -4.29 23.89 -14.02
CA ILE A 104 -5.74 23.84 -13.74
C ILE A 104 -6.14 25.19 -13.17
#